data_AF-A0A559N591-F1
#
_entry.id   AF-A0A559N591-F1
#
_cell.length_a   1.000
_cell.length_b   1.000
_cell.length_c   1.000
_cell.angle_alpha   90.00
_cell.angle_beta   90.00
_cell.angle_gamma   90.00
#
_symmetry.space_group_name_H-M   'P 1'
#
loop_
_entity.id
_entity.type
_entity.pdbx_description
1 polymer ?
#
loop_
_entity_poly.entity_id
_entity_poly.type
_entity_poly.pdbx_seq_one_letter_code
_entity_poly.pdbx_strand_id
1 'polypeptide(L)'
;MKKIIYSLIAIGLFLTSCDPMEDINKELDVLNAIDSEIGNLEYTFTEDDYKDFFEFDFANFSSVDDAKALIPNYLTETYPFLGVTYNNDIEVEEVSSALITFDWYNRIPTYEAEIRVLTAEEHNAITGETYGNFSDEDHVFDFLAAEYPAAEEGDFVSLRYEYYAGTTTELTDGFLFENGAWTRYAGFTPAEYNEMGESYPNFSSHDEAALKIPVTLPERFKFDAKEAGDIVVATYELYTKVGEDANGNDIRGTVTYTSNFIFDGANWSKYNNVATETIQFAHNGITWVPDNTIKYTLTAADYASVGNGQYNNFDVREGKAEATVESRLAKINTILLANFPNSEEGQKFSVTYSVYSGSNEVWIMNVILEGGAYVLQ
;
A
#
# COMPACT_ATOMS: atom_id res chain seq x y z
N MET A 1 -74.29 -19.95 42.27
CA MET A 1 -73.70 -19.83 40.93
C MET A 1 -73.44 -18.36 40.65
N LYS A 2 -72.16 -17.92 40.64
CA LYS A 2 -71.60 -16.69 40.03
C LYS A 2 -70.11 -16.61 40.46
N LYS A 3 -69.20 -16.96 39.55
CA LYS A 3 -67.73 -16.77 39.69
C LYS A 3 -67.37 -15.53 38.84
N ILE A 4 -66.84 -14.47 39.44
CA ILE A 4 -65.41 -14.10 39.57
C ILE A 4 -64.74 -13.83 38.20
N ILE A 5 -64.25 -12.58 38.12
CA ILE A 5 -63.45 -11.89 37.11
C ILE A 5 -62.15 -12.63 36.76
N TYR A 6 -61.72 -12.58 35.50
CA TYR A 6 -60.31 -12.75 35.09
C TYR A 6 -59.93 -11.79 33.97
N SER A 7 -58.81 -11.10 34.20
CA SER A 7 -58.05 -10.23 33.30
C SER A 7 -57.15 -11.01 32.33
N LEU A 8 -56.83 -10.41 31.18
CA LEU A 8 -55.67 -10.70 30.29
C LEU A 8 -55.48 -9.44 29.41
N ILE A 9 -54.61 -8.48 29.78
CA ILE A 9 -53.19 -8.32 29.43
C ILE A 9 -52.90 -8.46 27.91
N ALA A 10 -52.82 -7.28 27.27
CA ALA A 10 -51.80 -6.75 26.36
C ALA A 10 -51.09 -7.66 25.33
N ILE A 11 -50.97 -7.15 24.10
CA ILE A 11 -49.69 -6.87 23.41
C ILE A 11 -49.99 -5.85 22.29
N GLY A 12 -49.47 -4.63 22.45
CA GLY A 12 -49.28 -3.70 21.35
C GLY A 12 -47.88 -3.96 20.80
N LEU A 13 -47.79 -4.57 19.62
CA LEU A 13 -46.53 -4.69 18.88
C LEU A 13 -46.23 -3.32 18.27
N PHE A 14 -45.26 -2.63 18.86
CA PHE A 14 -44.49 -1.62 18.16
C PHE A 14 -43.64 -2.34 17.12
N LEU A 15 -44.04 -2.24 15.85
CA LEU A 15 -43.15 -2.59 14.74
C LEU A 15 -42.11 -1.46 14.67
N THR A 16 -40.94 -1.71 15.23
CA THR A 16 -39.72 -1.04 14.77
C THR A 16 -39.48 -1.53 13.36
N SER A 17 -39.57 -0.63 12.39
CA SER A 17 -39.24 -0.88 11.00
C SER A 17 -37.75 -1.20 10.88
N CYS A 18 -37.39 -2.49 10.83
CA CYS A 18 -36.35 -2.88 9.87
C CYS A 18 -37.05 -2.82 8.50
N ASP A 19 -36.49 -2.08 7.56
CA ASP A 19 -37.07 -1.91 6.23
C ASP A 19 -36.77 -3.18 5.42
N PRO A 20 -37.72 -4.13 5.28
CA PRO A 20 -37.43 -5.44 4.69
C PRO A 20 -37.05 -5.34 3.21
N MET A 21 -37.22 -4.16 2.60
CA MET A 21 -36.81 -3.90 1.23
C MET A 21 -35.29 -3.73 1.11
N GLU A 22 -34.62 -3.22 2.13
CA GLU A 22 -33.16 -3.03 2.14
C GLU A 22 -32.43 -4.37 2.24
N ASP A 23 -32.90 -5.26 3.14
CA ASP A 23 -32.38 -6.62 3.29
C ASP A 23 -32.60 -7.47 2.03
N ILE A 24 -33.79 -7.37 1.39
CA ILE A 24 -34.09 -8.09 0.13
C ILE A 24 -33.23 -7.56 -1.03
N ASN A 25 -32.96 -6.25 -1.08
CA ASN A 25 -32.10 -5.68 -2.11
C ASN A 25 -30.62 -6.09 -1.92
N LYS A 26 -30.14 -6.19 -0.67
CA LYS A 26 -28.82 -6.77 -0.36
C LYS A 26 -28.72 -8.23 -0.81
N GLU A 27 -29.72 -9.07 -0.54
CA GLU A 27 -29.74 -10.47 -1.01
C GLU A 27 -29.77 -10.59 -2.54
N LEU A 28 -30.48 -9.68 -3.24
CA LEU A 28 -30.56 -9.66 -4.71
C LEU A 28 -29.29 -9.16 -5.40
N ASP A 29 -28.60 -8.17 -4.83
CA ASP A 29 -27.30 -7.70 -5.34
C ASP A 29 -26.21 -8.77 -5.13
N VAL A 30 -26.26 -9.52 -4.02
CA VAL A 30 -25.38 -10.68 -3.78
C VAL A 30 -25.61 -11.79 -4.81
N LEU A 31 -26.86 -12.09 -5.17
CA LEU A 31 -27.16 -13.10 -6.20
C LEU A 31 -26.68 -12.69 -7.61
N ASN A 32 -26.57 -11.40 -7.88
CA ASN A 32 -26.06 -10.86 -9.15
C ASN A 32 -24.52 -10.71 -9.16
N ALA A 33 -23.88 -10.67 -8.00
CA ALA A 33 -22.42 -10.58 -7.84
C ALA A 33 -21.72 -11.96 -7.79
N ILE A 34 -22.47 -13.03 -7.50
CA ILE A 34 -21.98 -14.40 -7.58
C ILE A 34 -22.13 -14.86 -9.03
N ASP A 35 -21.03 -14.92 -9.78
CA ASP A 35 -21.03 -15.63 -11.06
C ASP A 35 -21.34 -17.11 -10.76
N SER A 36 -22.51 -17.57 -11.19
CA SER A 36 -23.16 -18.79 -10.73
C SER A 36 -22.46 -20.10 -11.12
N GLU A 37 -21.23 -20.02 -11.64
CA GLU A 37 -20.44 -21.19 -11.99
C GLU A 37 -19.21 -21.38 -11.11
N ILE A 38 -18.73 -20.38 -10.36
CA ILE A 38 -17.57 -20.54 -9.45
C ILE A 38 -17.68 -19.48 -8.36
N GLY A 39 -17.86 -19.86 -7.08
CA GLY A 39 -18.10 -18.94 -5.95
C GLY A 39 -16.98 -17.94 -5.66
N ASN A 40 -16.77 -16.98 -6.56
CA ASN A 40 -15.79 -15.90 -6.50
C ASN A 40 -16.49 -14.61 -6.11
N LEU A 41 -16.13 -14.05 -4.95
CA LEU A 41 -16.60 -12.76 -4.45
C LEU A 41 -15.57 -11.69 -4.79
N GLU A 42 -15.98 -10.57 -5.39
CA GLU A 42 -15.17 -9.34 -5.41
C GLU A 42 -15.87 -8.30 -4.56
N TYR A 43 -15.19 -7.78 -3.53
CA TYR A 43 -15.80 -6.86 -2.57
C TYR A 43 -14.83 -5.75 -2.17
N THR A 44 -15.33 -4.53 -2.04
CA THR A 44 -14.58 -3.38 -1.49
C THR A 44 -15.28 -2.91 -0.25
N PHE A 45 -14.57 -2.87 0.88
CA PHE A 45 -15.17 -2.40 2.14
C PHE A 45 -15.56 -0.93 2.05
N THR A 46 -16.67 -0.63 2.72
CA THR A 46 -17.20 0.71 2.92
C THR A 46 -16.98 1.17 4.36
N GLU A 47 -17.12 2.46 4.63
CA GLU A 47 -17.08 3.01 6.00
C GLU A 47 -18.04 2.28 6.95
N ASP A 48 -19.23 1.91 6.46
CA ASP A 48 -20.23 1.19 7.24
C ASP A 48 -19.75 -0.23 7.60
N ASP A 49 -19.01 -0.92 6.73
CA ASP A 49 -18.47 -2.25 7.07
C ASP A 49 -17.48 -2.17 8.23
N TYR A 50 -16.55 -1.19 8.20
CA TYR A 50 -15.59 -0.96 9.28
C TYR A 50 -16.28 -0.67 10.61
N LYS A 51 -17.33 0.15 10.56
CA LYS A 51 -18.02 0.62 11.76
C LYS A 51 -19.03 -0.39 12.30
N ASP A 52 -19.82 -1.01 11.45
CA ASP A 52 -20.97 -1.82 11.87
C ASP A 52 -20.59 -3.29 12.07
N PHE A 53 -19.66 -3.83 11.27
CA PHE A 53 -19.19 -5.20 11.43
C PHE A 53 -17.98 -5.29 12.36
N PHE A 54 -16.93 -4.51 12.08
CA PHE A 54 -15.68 -4.57 12.86
C PHE A 54 -15.70 -3.70 14.12
N GLU A 55 -16.73 -2.85 14.28
CA GLU A 55 -16.85 -1.90 15.41
C GLU A 55 -15.65 -0.95 15.53
N PHE A 56 -15.04 -0.57 14.41
CA PHE A 56 -13.91 0.34 14.38
C PHE A 56 -14.32 1.81 14.48
N ASP A 57 -13.53 2.59 15.21
CA ASP A 57 -13.68 4.06 15.29
C ASP A 57 -13.22 4.77 14.00
N PHE A 58 -12.38 4.10 13.20
CA PHE A 58 -11.85 4.60 11.94
C PHE A 58 -12.15 3.60 10.81
N ALA A 59 -12.45 4.11 9.63
CA ALA A 59 -12.75 3.31 8.44
C ALA A 59 -11.51 2.68 7.79
N ASN A 60 -10.71 1.94 8.56
CA ASN A 60 -9.52 1.21 8.09
C ASN A 60 -9.07 0.18 9.12
N PHE A 61 -8.36 -0.86 8.65
CA PHE A 61 -7.65 -1.79 9.51
C PHE A 61 -6.39 -1.16 10.10
N SER A 62 -5.94 -1.62 11.27
CA SER A 62 -4.70 -1.11 11.88
C SER A 62 -3.44 -1.48 11.09
N SER A 63 -3.51 -2.56 10.30
CA SER A 63 -2.46 -3.05 9.41
C SER A 63 -3.03 -4.05 8.39
N VAL A 64 -2.26 -4.39 7.37
CA VAL A 64 -2.59 -5.47 6.43
C VAL A 64 -2.71 -6.83 7.14
N ASP A 65 -1.90 -7.10 8.17
CA ASP A 65 -1.95 -8.36 8.90
C ASP A 65 -3.20 -8.46 9.78
N ASP A 66 -3.65 -7.35 10.36
CA ASP A 66 -4.92 -7.24 11.07
C ASP A 66 -6.10 -7.52 10.11
N ALA A 67 -6.07 -6.95 8.91
CA ALA A 67 -7.05 -7.25 7.87
C ALA A 67 -7.08 -8.75 7.52
N LYS A 68 -5.92 -9.38 7.29
CA LYS A 68 -5.82 -10.83 7.02
C LYS A 68 -6.35 -11.70 8.17
N ALA A 69 -6.27 -11.23 9.41
CA ALA A 69 -6.76 -11.94 10.58
C ALA A 69 -8.29 -11.80 10.76
N LEU A 70 -8.86 -10.64 10.42
CA LEU A 70 -10.26 -10.32 10.70
C LEU A 70 -11.21 -10.58 9.53
N ILE A 71 -10.77 -10.35 8.29
CA ILE A 71 -11.59 -10.56 7.08
C ILE A 71 -12.14 -12.00 6.96
N PRO A 72 -11.41 -13.07 7.32
CA PRO A 72 -11.96 -14.42 7.31
C PRO A 72 -13.25 -14.60 8.11
N ASN A 73 -13.40 -13.90 9.24
CA ASN A 73 -14.61 -13.96 10.05
C ASN A 73 -15.76 -13.20 9.36
N TYR A 74 -15.48 -12.03 8.79
CA TYR A 74 -16.44 -11.29 7.96
C TYR A 74 -16.97 -12.16 6.82
N LEU A 75 -16.08 -12.80 6.06
CA LEU A 75 -16.48 -13.68 4.96
C LEU A 75 -17.34 -14.85 5.43
N THR A 76 -17.03 -15.42 6.60
CA THR A 76 -17.78 -16.55 7.17
C THR A 76 -19.18 -16.13 7.65
N GLU A 77 -19.30 -14.98 8.30
CA GLU A 77 -20.56 -14.52 8.89
C GLU A 77 -21.49 -13.87 7.86
N THR A 78 -20.93 -13.06 6.96
CA THR A 78 -21.70 -12.29 5.96
C THR A 78 -22.00 -13.12 4.72
N TYR A 79 -21.10 -14.04 4.34
CA TYR A 79 -21.25 -14.89 3.15
C TYR A 79 -21.20 -16.40 3.48
N PRO A 80 -22.08 -16.91 4.37
CA PRO A 80 -22.04 -18.31 4.83
C PRO A 80 -22.37 -19.35 3.75
N PHE A 81 -22.85 -18.91 2.58
CA PHE A 81 -23.11 -19.77 1.42
C PHE A 81 -21.85 -20.01 0.56
N LEU A 82 -20.79 -19.23 0.76
CA LEU A 82 -19.49 -19.45 0.14
C LEU A 82 -18.67 -20.44 1.00
N GLY A 83 -17.90 -21.30 0.36
CA GLY A 83 -17.20 -22.37 1.06
C GLY A 83 -16.51 -23.34 0.12
N VAL A 84 -16.86 -24.62 0.20
CA VAL A 84 -16.40 -25.64 -0.75
C VAL A 84 -17.57 -26.48 -1.23
N THR A 85 -17.53 -26.88 -2.49
CA THR A 85 -18.40 -27.94 -3.01
C THR A 85 -17.66 -29.27 -2.94
N TYR A 86 -18.41 -30.36 -2.81
CA TYR A 86 -17.85 -31.71 -2.76
C TYR A 86 -18.41 -32.54 -3.90
N ASN A 87 -17.55 -33.33 -4.52
CA ASN A 87 -17.96 -34.32 -5.49
C ASN A 87 -18.69 -35.49 -4.79
N ASN A 88 -19.20 -36.44 -5.58
CA ASN A 88 -19.90 -37.63 -5.05
C ASN A 88 -19.04 -38.53 -4.15
N ASP A 89 -17.71 -38.39 -4.20
CA ASP A 89 -16.74 -39.13 -3.41
C ASP A 89 -16.31 -38.36 -2.13
N ILE A 90 -16.96 -37.22 -1.83
CA ILE A 90 -16.69 -36.35 -0.68
C ILE A 90 -15.27 -35.73 -0.75
N GLU A 91 -14.74 -35.58 -1.95
CA GLU A 91 -13.54 -34.77 -2.19
C GLU A 91 -13.96 -33.35 -2.58
N VAL A 92 -13.17 -32.35 -2.18
CA VAL A 92 -13.43 -30.95 -2.54
C VAL A 92 -13.37 -30.82 -4.06
N GLU A 93 -14.48 -30.35 -4.65
CA GLU A 93 -14.64 -30.17 -6.10
C GLU A 93 -14.32 -28.73 -6.50
N GLU A 94 -14.89 -27.75 -5.79
CA GLU A 94 -14.60 -26.33 -5.99
C GLU A 94 -14.40 -25.63 -4.65
N VAL A 95 -13.52 -24.63 -4.65
CA VAL A 95 -13.26 -23.75 -3.51
C VAL A 95 -13.72 -22.35 -3.85
N SER A 96 -14.50 -21.74 -2.96
CA SER A 96 -14.85 -20.33 -3.08
C SER A 96 -13.61 -19.46 -2.90
N SER A 97 -13.58 -18.35 -3.62
CA SER A 97 -12.52 -17.35 -3.53
C SER A 97 -13.13 -15.97 -3.29
N ALA A 98 -12.41 -15.07 -2.64
CA ALA A 98 -12.85 -13.71 -2.39
C ALA A 98 -11.71 -12.71 -2.59
N LEU A 99 -11.83 -11.82 -3.58
CA LEU A 99 -10.92 -10.71 -3.81
C LEU A 99 -11.44 -9.48 -3.04
N ILE A 100 -10.77 -9.13 -1.94
CA ILE A 100 -11.23 -8.12 -0.99
C ILE A 100 -10.33 -6.90 -1.05
N THR A 101 -10.92 -5.74 -1.34
CA THR A 101 -10.27 -4.44 -1.30
C THR A 101 -10.61 -3.73 0.01
N PHE A 102 -9.59 -3.24 0.71
CA PHE A 102 -9.72 -2.66 2.03
C PHE A 102 -8.70 -1.56 2.28
N ASP A 103 -9.08 -0.62 3.12
CA ASP A 103 -8.22 0.43 3.66
C ASP A 103 -7.51 -0.02 4.94
N TRP A 104 -6.26 0.40 5.09
CA TRP A 104 -5.45 0.17 6.29
C TRP A 104 -4.65 1.42 6.68
N TYR A 105 -4.32 1.53 7.97
CA TYR A 105 -3.55 2.63 8.51
C TYR A 105 -2.08 2.52 8.12
N ASN A 106 -1.67 3.37 7.18
CA ASN A 106 -0.33 3.44 6.62
C ASN A 106 0.28 4.81 6.87
N ARG A 107 0.79 5.01 8.10
CA ARG A 107 1.44 6.28 8.48
C ARG A 107 2.84 6.39 7.90
N ILE A 108 3.03 7.39 7.06
CA ILE A 108 4.36 7.84 6.63
C ILE A 108 4.82 8.96 7.57
N PRO A 109 6.00 8.84 8.21
CA PRO A 109 6.51 9.85 9.11
C PRO A 109 6.60 11.25 8.47
N THR A 110 6.33 12.26 9.29
CA THR A 110 6.55 13.66 8.95
C THR A 110 7.39 14.29 10.04
N TYR A 111 8.10 15.36 9.69
CA TYR A 111 9.11 15.98 10.53
C TYR A 111 8.89 17.49 10.57
N GLU A 112 9.38 18.11 11.64
CA GLU A 112 9.43 19.56 11.78
C GLU A 112 10.76 19.96 12.42
N ALA A 113 11.29 21.12 12.03
CA ALA A 113 12.49 21.68 12.62
C ALA A 113 12.51 23.21 12.47
N GLU A 114 13.05 23.90 13.47
CA GLU A 114 13.42 25.31 13.33
C GLU A 114 14.52 25.45 12.26
N ILE A 115 14.44 26.53 11.50
CA ILE A 115 15.37 26.78 10.39
C ILE A 115 16.69 27.32 10.95
N ARG A 116 17.78 26.60 10.70
CA ARG A 116 19.14 27.12 10.92
C ARG A 116 19.63 27.83 9.67
N VAL A 117 19.82 29.14 9.76
CA VAL A 117 20.37 29.96 8.66
C VAL A 117 21.89 29.92 8.69
N LEU A 118 22.51 29.50 7.59
CA LEU A 118 23.96 29.46 7.45
C LEU A 118 24.52 30.83 7.08
N THR A 119 25.61 31.20 7.73
CA THR A 119 26.38 32.41 7.46
C THR A 119 27.38 32.19 6.32
N ALA A 120 27.81 33.27 5.66
CA ALA A 120 28.82 33.18 4.59
C ALA A 120 30.13 32.54 5.09
N GLU A 121 30.51 32.78 6.34
CA GLU A 121 31.67 32.18 7.00
C GLU A 121 31.55 30.66 7.14
N GLU A 122 30.37 30.14 7.51
CA GLU A 122 30.10 28.70 7.59
C GLU A 122 30.20 28.04 6.21
N HIS A 123 29.67 28.67 5.15
CA HIS A 123 29.83 28.15 3.79
C HIS A 123 31.31 28.11 3.38
N ASN A 124 32.04 29.19 3.63
CA ASN A 124 33.46 29.30 3.30
C ASN A 124 34.33 28.31 4.08
N ALA A 125 33.95 27.95 5.30
CA ALA A 125 34.65 26.96 6.11
C ALA A 125 34.60 25.55 5.50
N ILE A 126 33.50 25.20 4.82
CA ILE A 126 33.33 23.92 4.13
C ILE A 126 33.97 23.95 2.74
N THR A 127 33.69 24.99 1.96
CA THR A 127 34.12 25.09 0.56
C THR A 127 35.60 25.46 0.40
N GLY A 128 36.20 26.13 1.39
CA GLY A 128 37.53 26.73 1.27
C GLY A 128 37.57 28.01 0.42
N GLU A 129 36.40 28.50 -0.01
CA GLU A 129 36.26 29.67 -0.89
C GLU A 129 35.86 30.93 -0.10
N THR A 130 35.59 32.05 -0.80
CA THR A 130 35.18 33.32 -0.19
C THR A 130 33.81 33.82 -0.67
N TYR A 131 33.08 33.01 -1.44
CA TYR A 131 31.84 33.44 -2.09
C TYR A 131 30.61 33.39 -1.17
N GLY A 132 30.71 32.74 -0.02
CA GLY A 132 29.62 32.67 0.97
C GLY A 132 28.41 31.86 0.51
N ASN A 133 28.61 30.86 -0.37
CA ASN A 133 27.58 29.96 -0.86
C ASN A 133 28.15 28.56 -1.11
N PHE A 134 27.28 27.56 -1.17
CA PHE A 134 27.59 26.26 -1.73
C PHE A 134 27.38 26.26 -3.24
N SER A 135 28.12 25.43 -3.97
CA SER A 135 28.01 25.26 -5.42
C SER A 135 28.09 23.80 -5.87
N ASP A 136 28.19 22.89 -4.91
CA ASP A 136 28.20 21.45 -5.08
C ASP A 136 27.22 20.87 -4.07
N GLU A 137 26.50 19.82 -4.45
CA GLU A 137 25.53 19.17 -3.57
C GLU A 137 26.22 18.51 -2.37
N ASP A 138 27.46 18.02 -2.53
CA ASP A 138 28.21 17.39 -1.43
C ASP A 138 28.54 18.39 -0.31
N HIS A 139 28.64 19.70 -0.59
CA HIS A 139 29.00 20.70 0.42
C HIS A 139 27.98 20.80 1.57
N VAL A 140 26.68 20.64 1.32
CA VAL A 140 25.69 20.68 2.40
C VAL A 140 25.77 19.42 3.27
N PHE A 141 26.10 18.27 2.68
CA PHE A 141 26.34 17.04 3.41
C PHE A 141 27.64 17.07 4.21
N ASP A 142 28.70 17.68 3.67
CA ASP A 142 29.95 17.94 4.39
C ASP A 142 29.71 18.86 5.60
N PHE A 143 28.88 19.90 5.43
CA PHE A 143 28.45 20.76 6.53
C PHE A 143 27.72 19.95 7.62
N LEU A 144 26.74 19.13 7.23
CA LEU A 144 25.99 18.29 8.17
C LEU A 144 26.90 17.32 8.93
N ALA A 145 27.84 16.67 8.24
CA ALA A 145 28.79 15.75 8.87
C ALA A 145 29.75 16.46 9.84
N ALA A 146 30.14 17.71 9.55
CA ALA A 146 31.00 18.51 10.41
C ALA A 146 30.26 19.06 11.64
N GLU A 147 29.04 19.56 11.47
CA GLU A 147 28.25 20.20 12.54
C GLU A 147 27.53 19.18 13.44
N TYR A 148 27.09 18.06 12.86
CA TYR A 148 26.32 17.01 13.54
C TYR A 148 27.06 15.65 13.49
N PRO A 149 28.27 15.53 14.07
CA PRO A 149 29.08 14.31 13.98
C PRO A 149 28.52 13.13 14.82
N ALA A 150 27.51 13.40 15.64
CA ALA A 150 26.86 12.43 16.52
C ALA A 150 25.35 12.30 16.21
N ALA A 151 24.96 12.55 14.96
CA ALA A 151 23.58 12.38 14.52
C ALA A 151 23.11 10.92 14.73
N GLU A 152 21.87 10.78 15.21
CA GLU A 152 21.22 9.52 15.50
C GLU A 152 20.06 9.28 14.52
N GLU A 153 19.64 8.02 14.40
CA GLU A 153 18.52 7.62 13.53
C GLU A 153 17.25 8.43 13.87
N GLY A 154 16.70 9.10 12.86
CA GLY A 154 15.51 9.94 12.99
C GLY A 154 15.79 11.42 13.29
N ASP A 155 17.05 11.83 13.46
CA ASP A 155 17.40 13.24 13.61
C ASP A 155 17.00 14.03 12.35
N PHE A 156 16.23 15.11 12.54
CA PHE A 156 15.80 15.97 11.45
C PHE A 156 16.28 17.42 11.67
N VAL A 157 16.97 17.96 10.68
CA VAL A 157 17.54 19.31 10.70
C VAL A 157 17.01 20.10 9.50
N SER A 158 16.65 21.37 9.70
CA SER A 158 16.36 22.29 8.61
C SER A 158 17.47 23.32 8.45
N LEU A 159 18.03 23.43 7.24
CA LEU A 159 19.06 24.41 6.91
C LEU A 159 18.54 25.37 5.85
N ARG A 160 18.84 26.65 6.04
CA ARG A 160 18.72 27.70 5.01
C ARG A 160 20.10 28.16 4.60
N TYR A 161 20.40 28.09 3.32
CA TYR A 161 21.75 28.30 2.79
C TYR A 161 21.71 28.85 1.37
N GLU A 162 22.78 29.55 0.98
CA GLU A 162 22.93 30.12 -0.35
C GLU A 162 23.55 29.08 -1.28
N TYR A 163 22.94 28.85 -2.45
CA TYR A 163 23.42 27.87 -3.43
C TYR A 163 23.60 28.50 -4.81
N TYR A 164 24.75 28.27 -5.45
CA TYR A 164 25.08 28.78 -6.77
C TYR A 164 24.98 27.70 -7.84
N ALA A 165 24.04 27.90 -8.77
CA ALA A 165 23.86 27.09 -9.98
C ALA A 165 23.71 27.98 -11.22
N GLY A 166 24.72 28.81 -11.49
CA GLY A 166 24.68 29.86 -12.53
C GLY A 166 24.02 31.16 -12.06
N THR A 167 23.12 31.08 -11.07
CA THR A 167 22.72 32.18 -10.20
C THR A 167 22.73 31.70 -8.76
N THR A 168 22.92 32.62 -7.82
CA THR A 168 22.77 32.34 -6.39
C THR A 168 21.30 32.38 -6.01
N THR A 169 20.85 31.36 -5.30
CA THR A 169 19.48 31.19 -4.79
C THR A 169 19.54 30.73 -3.35
N GLU A 170 18.71 31.32 -2.48
CA GLU A 170 18.51 30.84 -1.12
C GLU A 170 17.63 29.59 -1.14
N LEU A 171 18.13 28.50 -0.58
CA LEU A 171 17.40 27.24 -0.43
C LEU A 171 17.11 27.00 1.05
N THR A 172 15.93 26.48 1.36
CA THR A 172 15.61 25.92 2.67
C THR A 172 15.26 24.45 2.49
N ASP A 173 16.06 23.56 3.06
CA ASP A 173 15.83 22.11 2.95
C ASP A 173 15.77 21.46 4.33
N GLY A 174 15.08 20.33 4.39
CA GLY A 174 15.12 19.41 5.53
C GLY A 174 16.13 18.29 5.27
N PHE A 175 16.74 17.76 6.32
CA PHE A 175 17.69 16.66 6.26
C PHE A 175 17.36 15.67 7.37
N LEU A 176 17.10 14.42 7.01
CA LEU A 176 16.82 13.33 7.94
C LEU A 176 18.05 12.42 8.02
N PHE A 177 18.52 12.10 9.22
CA PHE A 177 19.54 11.07 9.38
C PHE A 177 18.89 9.70 9.52
N GLU A 178 19.10 8.84 8.53
CA GLU A 178 18.54 7.49 8.49
C GLU A 178 19.50 6.51 7.84
N ASN A 179 19.51 5.26 8.30
CA ASN A 179 20.38 4.20 7.78
C ASN A 179 21.88 4.59 7.74
N GLY A 180 22.31 5.46 8.64
CA GLY A 180 23.70 5.94 8.74
C GLY A 180 24.10 7.03 7.74
N ALA A 181 23.15 7.66 7.04
CA ALA A 181 23.39 8.76 6.12
C ALA A 181 22.32 9.86 6.24
N TRP A 182 22.65 11.06 5.76
CA TRP A 182 21.68 12.15 5.65
C TRP A 182 20.91 12.04 4.32
N THR A 183 19.58 12.01 4.39
CA THR A 183 18.66 12.12 3.26
C THR A 183 18.12 13.54 3.17
N ARG A 184 18.24 14.17 1.99
CA ARG A 184 17.75 15.53 1.73
C ARG A 184 16.27 15.53 1.34
N TYR A 185 15.50 16.42 1.97
CA TYR A 185 14.11 16.73 1.68
C TYR A 185 14.01 18.18 1.19
N ALA A 186 14.11 18.35 -0.13
CA ALA A 186 14.17 19.67 -0.75
C ALA A 186 12.90 20.50 -0.46
N GLY A 187 13.07 21.73 0.01
CA GLY A 187 11.95 22.66 0.22
C GLY A 187 11.44 23.31 -1.05
N PHE A 188 10.48 24.22 -0.90
CA PHE A 188 10.08 25.14 -1.95
C PHE A 188 10.99 26.37 -1.96
N THR A 189 11.37 26.79 -3.15
CA THR A 189 12.11 28.04 -3.36
C THR A 189 11.19 29.25 -3.16
N PRO A 190 11.75 30.45 -2.90
CA PRO A 190 10.96 31.69 -2.83
C PRO A 190 10.13 31.95 -4.11
N ALA A 191 10.61 31.50 -5.28
CA ALA A 191 9.89 31.61 -6.53
C ALA A 191 8.65 30.70 -6.56
N GLU A 192 8.77 29.44 -6.13
CA GLU A 192 7.63 28.51 -6.03
C GLU A 192 6.58 29.02 -5.03
N TYR A 193 7.01 29.59 -3.90
CA TYR A 193 6.08 30.26 -2.96
C TYR A 193 5.35 31.43 -3.63
N ASN A 194 6.06 32.24 -4.42
CA ASN A 194 5.43 33.34 -5.14
C ASN A 194 4.41 32.86 -6.20
N GLU A 195 4.71 31.76 -6.88
CA GLU A 195 3.79 31.09 -7.81
C GLU A 195 2.55 30.55 -7.09
N MET A 196 2.71 30.07 -5.86
CA MET A 196 1.61 29.69 -4.96
C MET A 196 0.82 30.89 -4.40
N GLY A 197 1.22 32.11 -4.75
CA GLY A 197 0.56 33.35 -4.33
C GLY A 197 1.03 33.89 -2.98
N GLU A 198 2.14 33.37 -2.45
CA GLU A 198 2.72 33.88 -1.20
C GLU A 198 3.59 35.11 -1.44
N SER A 199 3.57 36.03 -0.48
CA SER A 199 4.45 37.21 -0.45
C SER A 199 5.75 36.97 0.30
N TYR A 200 5.82 35.89 1.08
CA TYR A 200 6.99 35.43 1.82
C TYR A 200 7.20 33.95 1.52
N PRO A 201 8.41 33.40 1.70
CA PRO A 201 8.66 31.98 1.47
C PRO A 201 8.12 31.10 2.61
N ASN A 202 6.85 31.26 2.98
CA ASN A 202 6.13 30.47 3.99
C ASN A 202 4.62 30.59 3.80
N PHE A 203 3.87 29.61 4.31
CA PHE A 203 2.42 29.70 4.46
C PHE A 203 2.01 30.21 5.85
N SER A 204 0.77 30.66 5.97
CA SER A 204 0.20 31.13 7.24
C SER A 204 -0.40 29.99 8.09
N SER A 205 -0.71 28.84 7.49
CA SER A 205 -1.26 27.68 8.18
C SER A 205 -1.05 26.35 7.44
N HIS A 206 -1.20 25.24 8.15
CA HIS A 206 -1.22 23.89 7.58
C HIS A 206 -2.36 23.70 6.56
N ASP A 207 -3.53 24.31 6.79
CA ASP A 207 -4.67 24.21 5.88
C ASP A 207 -4.41 24.94 4.57
N GLU A 208 -3.78 26.11 4.63
CA GLU A 208 -3.35 26.84 3.44
C GLU A 208 -2.31 26.05 2.64
N ALA A 209 -1.30 25.51 3.31
CA ALA A 209 -0.29 24.66 2.70
C ALA A 209 -0.93 23.43 2.02
N ALA A 210 -1.88 22.76 2.70
CA ALA A 210 -2.58 21.60 2.16
C ALA A 210 -3.44 21.90 0.93
N LEU A 211 -3.91 23.14 0.75
CA LEU A 211 -4.65 23.58 -0.43
C LEU A 211 -3.73 23.99 -1.58
N LYS A 212 -2.58 24.62 -1.27
CA LYS A 212 -1.69 25.23 -2.27
C LYS A 212 -0.59 24.29 -2.77
N ILE A 213 -0.03 23.43 -1.91
CA ILE A 213 1.03 22.51 -2.33
C ILE A 213 0.57 21.58 -3.46
N PRO A 214 -0.62 20.93 -3.41
CA PRO A 214 -1.06 20.03 -4.47
C PRO A 214 -1.10 20.66 -5.87
N VAL A 215 -1.36 21.97 -5.98
CA VAL A 215 -1.41 22.65 -7.28
C VAL A 215 -0.03 22.91 -7.88
N THR A 216 1.02 22.89 -7.07
CA THR A 216 2.42 23.11 -7.48
C THR A 216 3.14 21.81 -7.82
N LEU A 217 2.77 20.69 -7.18
CA LEU A 217 3.40 19.39 -7.41
C LEU A 217 3.43 18.94 -8.89
N PRO A 218 2.40 19.19 -9.74
CA PRO A 218 2.47 18.86 -11.15
C PRO A 218 3.64 19.52 -11.90
N GLU A 219 3.95 20.78 -11.57
CA GLU A 219 5.07 21.49 -12.20
C GLU A 219 6.41 20.99 -11.67
N ARG A 220 6.48 20.68 -10.36
CA ARG A 220 7.67 20.12 -9.72
C ARG A 220 8.04 18.73 -10.26
N PHE A 221 7.06 17.89 -10.53
CA PHE A 221 7.24 16.52 -11.02
C PHE A 221 7.02 16.38 -12.54
N LYS A 222 6.97 17.47 -13.30
CA LYS A 222 6.76 17.42 -14.77
C LYS A 222 7.77 16.59 -15.56
N PHE A 223 8.97 16.37 -15.00
CA PHE A 223 10.04 15.57 -15.59
C PHE A 223 10.29 14.25 -14.85
N ASP A 224 9.49 13.96 -13.82
CA ASP A 224 9.57 12.77 -12.98
C ASP A 224 8.16 12.23 -12.79
N ALA A 225 7.67 11.53 -13.82
CA ALA A 225 6.29 11.08 -13.91
C ALA A 225 5.94 10.16 -12.73
N LYS A 226 4.84 10.49 -12.05
CA LYS A 226 4.30 9.73 -10.92
C LYS A 226 3.14 8.86 -11.35
N GLU A 227 3.03 7.70 -10.72
CA GLU A 227 1.94 6.74 -10.92
C GLU A 227 0.85 6.95 -9.85
N ALA A 228 -0.37 6.51 -10.16
CA ALA A 228 -1.46 6.57 -9.19
C ALA A 228 -1.10 5.72 -7.96
N GLY A 229 -1.24 6.30 -6.77
CA GLY A 229 -0.80 5.70 -5.51
C GLY A 229 0.57 6.20 -5.03
N ASP A 230 1.35 6.89 -5.86
CA ASP A 230 2.63 7.45 -5.44
C ASP A 230 2.43 8.49 -4.34
N ILE A 231 3.18 8.33 -3.24
CA ILE A 231 3.20 9.26 -2.12
C ILE A 231 4.53 10.00 -2.12
N VAL A 232 4.46 11.33 -2.09
CA VAL A 232 5.63 12.21 -2.04
C VAL A 232 5.60 13.06 -0.78
N VAL A 233 6.79 13.34 -0.26
CA VAL A 233 6.98 14.24 0.87
C VAL A 233 7.26 15.64 0.34
N ALA A 234 6.47 16.62 0.73
CA ALA A 234 6.74 18.03 0.46
C ALA A 234 7.26 18.72 1.73
N THR A 235 8.36 19.43 1.60
CA THR A 235 8.95 20.25 2.66
C THR A 235 8.56 21.70 2.45
N TYR A 236 7.98 22.33 3.47
CA TYR A 236 7.50 23.70 3.40
C TYR A 236 7.70 24.42 4.73
N GLU A 237 7.50 25.73 4.72
CA GLU A 237 7.72 26.62 5.84
C GLU A 237 6.39 27.20 6.31
N LEU A 238 6.21 27.31 7.64
CA LEU A 238 5.10 28.05 8.23
C LEU A 238 5.60 29.18 9.12
N TYR A 239 4.94 30.33 9.05
CA TYR A 239 5.11 31.39 10.04
C TYR A 239 4.19 31.16 11.24
N THR A 240 4.71 30.48 12.26
CA THR A 240 3.93 29.96 13.39
C THR A 240 4.43 30.47 14.74
N LYS A 241 3.73 30.15 15.83
CA LYS A 241 4.18 30.39 17.20
C LYS A 241 5.31 29.39 17.52
N VAL A 242 6.48 29.91 17.86
CA VAL A 242 7.67 29.12 18.26
C VAL A 242 7.95 29.22 19.76
N GLY A 243 7.30 30.15 20.45
CA GLY A 243 7.44 30.31 21.88
C GLY A 243 6.52 31.37 22.44
N GLU A 244 6.75 31.71 23.71
CA GLU A 244 6.02 32.74 24.43
C GLU A 244 7.00 33.56 25.25
N ASP A 245 6.87 34.88 25.20
CA ASP A 245 7.71 35.77 26.01
C ASP A 245 7.29 35.76 27.48
N ALA A 246 8.08 36.40 28.35
CA ALA A 246 7.79 36.47 29.79
C ALA A 246 6.46 37.19 30.13
N ASN A 247 5.83 37.86 29.17
CA ASN A 247 4.57 38.58 29.32
C ASN A 247 3.37 37.82 28.72
N GLY A 248 3.57 36.61 28.18
CA GLY A 248 2.51 35.82 27.56
C GLY A 248 2.25 36.16 26.09
N ASN A 249 3.13 36.94 25.43
CA ASN A 249 2.97 37.23 24.00
C ASN A 249 3.60 36.12 23.16
N ASP A 250 2.92 35.74 22.08
CA ASP A 250 3.43 34.79 21.11
C ASP A 250 4.73 35.30 20.47
N ILE A 251 5.79 34.50 20.61
CA ILE A 251 6.98 34.63 19.79
C ILE A 251 6.70 33.85 18.52
N ARG A 252 6.76 34.53 17.38
CA ARG A 252 6.55 33.91 16.07
C ARG A 252 7.86 33.76 15.33
N GLY A 253 7.97 32.67 14.60
CA GLY A 253 9.13 32.31 13.81
C GLY A 253 8.71 31.44 12.65
N THR A 254 9.66 31.23 11.74
CA THR A 254 9.45 30.33 10.60
C THR A 254 10.02 28.97 10.93
N VAL A 255 9.19 27.94 10.77
CA VAL A 255 9.52 26.55 11.06
C VAL A 255 9.28 25.74 9.81
N THR A 256 10.19 24.80 9.54
CA THR A 256 10.06 23.84 8.45
C THR A 256 9.21 22.68 8.89
N TYR A 257 8.33 22.23 8.00
CA TYR A 257 7.44 21.10 8.15
C TYR A 257 7.54 20.19 6.93
N THR A 258 7.31 18.90 7.12
CA THR A 258 7.03 17.99 6.01
C THR A 258 5.57 17.53 6.03
N SER A 259 5.01 17.30 4.85
CA SER A 259 3.70 16.66 4.70
C SER A 259 3.67 15.74 3.50
N ASN A 260 2.91 14.67 3.62
CA ASN A 260 2.78 13.65 2.59
C ASN A 260 1.62 14.01 1.65
N PHE A 261 1.82 13.81 0.36
CA PHE A 261 0.83 14.03 -0.69
C PHE A 261 0.76 12.83 -1.60
N ILE A 262 -0.44 12.42 -1.98
CA ILE A 262 -0.67 11.25 -2.84
C ILE A 262 -1.20 11.70 -4.21
N PHE A 263 -0.73 11.04 -5.25
CA PHE A 263 -1.22 11.23 -6.62
C PHE A 263 -2.29 10.19 -6.96
N ASP A 264 -3.47 10.61 -7.40
CA ASP A 264 -4.57 9.70 -7.76
C ASP A 264 -4.55 9.28 -9.25
N GLY A 265 -3.52 9.68 -10.00
CA GLY A 265 -3.43 9.53 -11.45
C GLY A 265 -3.88 10.76 -12.25
N ALA A 266 -4.55 11.73 -11.61
CA ALA A 266 -4.97 12.98 -12.21
C ALA A 266 -4.64 14.21 -11.35
N ASN A 267 -4.81 14.12 -10.03
CA ASN A 267 -4.65 15.19 -9.07
C ASN A 267 -3.80 14.75 -7.88
N TRP A 268 -3.18 15.74 -7.24
CA TRP A 268 -2.54 15.57 -5.95
C TRP A 268 -3.52 15.91 -4.83
N SER A 269 -3.39 15.23 -3.70
CA SER A 269 -4.09 15.56 -2.46
C SER A 269 -3.23 15.27 -1.25
N LYS A 270 -3.54 15.87 -0.09
CA LYS A 270 -2.82 15.56 1.15
C LYS A 270 -3.09 14.11 1.52
N TYR A 271 -2.03 13.35 1.74
CA TYR A 271 -2.12 11.96 2.17
C TYR A 271 -2.58 11.89 3.64
N ASN A 272 -3.59 11.06 3.90
CA ASN A 272 -4.31 10.99 5.18
C ASN A 272 -3.84 9.82 6.07
N ASN A 273 -2.69 9.20 5.76
CA ASN A 273 -2.18 8.00 6.43
C ASN A 273 -3.06 6.75 6.26
N VAL A 274 -3.86 6.69 5.18
CA VAL A 274 -4.66 5.53 4.83
C VAL A 274 -4.26 5.08 3.43
N ALA A 275 -3.95 3.79 3.29
CA ALA A 275 -3.69 3.17 2.00
C ALA A 275 -4.72 2.07 1.73
N THR A 276 -4.98 1.83 0.47
CA THR A 276 -5.91 0.79 0.00
C THR A 276 -5.12 -0.40 -0.54
N GLU A 277 -5.53 -1.61 -0.16
CA GLU A 277 -4.93 -2.87 -0.60
C GLU A 277 -6.01 -3.82 -1.08
N THR A 278 -5.65 -4.73 -1.99
CA THR A 278 -6.54 -5.79 -2.48
C THR A 278 -5.89 -7.15 -2.25
N ILE A 279 -6.55 -8.02 -1.49
CA ILE A 279 -6.05 -9.36 -1.16
C ILE A 279 -7.07 -10.42 -1.55
N GLN A 280 -6.58 -11.49 -2.15
CA GLN A 280 -7.34 -12.69 -2.44
C GLN A 280 -7.38 -13.59 -1.20
N PHE A 281 -8.55 -14.12 -0.90
CA PHE A 281 -8.81 -15.18 0.07
C PHE A 281 -9.37 -16.40 -0.64
N ALA A 282 -9.12 -17.59 -0.11
CA ALA A 282 -9.75 -18.84 -0.54
C ALA A 282 -10.24 -19.63 0.66
N HIS A 283 -11.33 -20.37 0.48
CA HIS A 283 -11.87 -21.24 1.51
C HIS A 283 -11.17 -22.61 1.47
N ASN A 284 -10.57 -23.05 2.58
CA ASN A 284 -9.83 -24.32 2.66
C ASN A 284 -10.72 -25.53 3.04
N GLY A 285 -12.04 -25.35 3.05
CA GLY A 285 -13.02 -26.34 3.51
C GLY A 285 -13.37 -26.25 4.99
N ILE A 286 -12.64 -25.44 5.77
CA ILE A 286 -12.89 -25.18 7.19
C ILE A 286 -13.04 -23.67 7.44
N THR A 287 -12.12 -22.87 6.91
CA THR A 287 -12.10 -21.41 7.07
C THR A 287 -11.62 -20.74 5.80
N TRP A 288 -11.89 -19.44 5.70
CA TRP A 288 -11.19 -18.55 4.78
C TRP A 288 -9.75 -18.36 5.22
N VAL A 289 -8.83 -18.37 4.26
CA VAL A 289 -7.41 -18.05 4.46
C VAL A 289 -6.95 -17.12 3.34
N PRO A 290 -6.01 -16.18 3.61
CA PRO A 290 -5.35 -15.44 2.54
C PRO A 290 -4.78 -16.41 1.51
N ASP A 291 -5.08 -16.16 0.24
CA ASP A 291 -4.63 -16.94 -0.89
C ASP A 291 -3.74 -16.11 -1.80
N ASN A 292 -2.45 -16.19 -1.51
CA ASN A 292 -1.36 -15.58 -2.26
C ASN A 292 -0.85 -16.48 -3.41
N THR A 293 -1.68 -17.43 -3.89
CA THR A 293 -1.32 -18.30 -5.03
C THR A 293 -1.16 -17.50 -6.32
N ILE A 294 0.03 -17.52 -6.90
CA ILE A 294 0.31 -16.89 -8.19
C ILE A 294 -0.13 -17.83 -9.33
N LYS A 295 -1.01 -17.35 -10.20
CA LYS A 295 -1.38 -18.06 -11.44
C LYS A 295 -0.32 -17.81 -12.50
N TYR A 296 0.36 -18.85 -12.95
CA TYR A 296 1.43 -18.73 -13.94
C TYR A 296 1.20 -19.65 -15.12
N THR A 297 1.10 -19.09 -16.33
CA THR A 297 0.98 -19.88 -17.56
C THR A 297 2.35 -20.00 -18.21
N LEU A 298 2.81 -21.24 -18.44
CA LEU A 298 4.10 -21.47 -19.09
C LEU A 298 4.10 -20.91 -20.52
N THR A 299 5.13 -20.13 -20.80
CA THR A 299 5.41 -19.54 -22.10
C THR A 299 6.33 -20.44 -22.93
N ALA A 300 6.49 -20.14 -24.22
CA ALA A 300 7.45 -20.85 -25.07
C ALA A 300 8.90 -20.77 -24.56
N ALA A 301 9.28 -19.66 -23.90
CA ALA A 301 10.61 -19.51 -23.30
C ALA A 301 10.82 -20.48 -22.13
N ASP A 302 9.78 -20.71 -21.33
CA ASP A 302 9.83 -21.64 -20.20
C ASP A 302 9.99 -23.09 -20.67
N TYR A 303 9.27 -23.48 -21.72
CA TYR A 303 9.51 -24.79 -22.34
C TYR A 303 10.91 -24.90 -22.91
N ALA A 304 11.42 -23.86 -23.55
CA ALA A 304 12.77 -23.87 -24.10
C ALA A 304 13.84 -24.05 -23.00
N SER A 305 13.66 -23.43 -21.83
CA SER A 305 14.62 -23.50 -20.73
C SER A 305 14.80 -24.90 -20.14
N VAL A 306 13.78 -25.76 -20.27
CA VAL A 306 13.79 -27.17 -19.80
C VAL A 306 13.85 -28.21 -20.92
N GLY A 307 14.22 -27.78 -22.13
CA GLY A 307 14.44 -28.66 -23.28
C GLY A 307 13.18 -29.08 -24.05
N ASN A 308 12.04 -28.41 -23.82
CA ASN A 308 10.74 -28.67 -24.46
C ASN A 308 10.33 -27.59 -25.49
N GLY A 309 11.23 -26.67 -25.85
CA GLY A 309 10.91 -25.54 -26.74
C GLY A 309 10.54 -25.91 -28.18
N GLN A 310 10.76 -27.16 -28.62
CA GLN A 310 10.39 -27.58 -29.98
C GLN A 310 8.88 -27.61 -30.19
N TYR A 311 8.14 -28.10 -29.20
CA TYR A 311 6.68 -28.25 -29.27
C TYR A 311 5.95 -27.41 -28.21
N ASN A 312 6.68 -26.76 -27.31
CA ASN A 312 6.14 -25.97 -26.21
C ASN A 312 5.13 -26.76 -25.36
N ASN A 313 5.43 -28.03 -25.10
CA ASN A 313 4.61 -28.92 -24.28
C ASN A 313 5.47 -30.01 -23.61
N PHE A 314 4.90 -30.67 -22.61
CA PHE A 314 5.47 -31.88 -22.00
C PHE A 314 4.86 -33.14 -22.63
N ASP A 315 5.69 -34.08 -23.12
CA ASP A 315 5.21 -35.34 -23.73
C ASP A 315 4.94 -36.37 -22.63
N VAL A 316 3.66 -36.56 -22.29
CA VAL A 316 3.22 -37.37 -21.15
C VAL A 316 2.87 -38.82 -21.52
N ARG A 317 3.06 -39.19 -22.79
CA ARG A 317 2.80 -40.56 -23.25
C ARG A 317 3.71 -41.57 -22.56
N GLU A 318 3.23 -42.81 -22.44
CA GLU A 318 4.00 -43.89 -21.85
C GLU A 318 5.39 -44.03 -22.49
N GLY A 319 6.43 -44.09 -21.66
CA GLY A 319 7.84 -44.19 -22.08
C GLY A 319 8.51 -42.87 -22.49
N LYS A 320 7.83 -41.73 -22.32
CA LYS A 320 8.40 -40.39 -22.59
C LYS A 320 8.99 -39.74 -21.34
N ALA A 321 9.83 -38.73 -21.59
CA ALA A 321 10.63 -38.08 -20.55
C ALA A 321 9.78 -37.33 -19.51
N GLU A 322 8.58 -36.88 -19.88
CA GLU A 322 7.67 -36.15 -18.98
C GLU A 322 6.42 -36.97 -18.59
N ALA A 323 6.47 -38.30 -18.72
CA ALA A 323 5.34 -39.18 -18.43
C ALA A 323 4.89 -39.12 -16.96
N THR A 324 5.82 -39.01 -16.01
CA THR A 324 5.50 -39.03 -14.58
C THR A 324 5.28 -37.64 -14.02
N VAL A 325 4.50 -37.53 -12.94
CA VAL A 325 4.25 -36.25 -12.27
C VAL A 325 5.56 -35.64 -11.75
N GLU A 326 6.46 -36.47 -11.20
CA GLU A 326 7.75 -36.04 -10.65
C GLU A 326 8.65 -35.42 -11.72
N SER A 327 8.64 -35.97 -12.94
CA SER A 327 9.42 -35.42 -14.06
C SER A 327 8.93 -34.03 -14.48
N ARG A 328 7.61 -33.81 -14.45
CA ARG A 328 7.00 -32.50 -14.73
C ARG A 328 7.23 -31.52 -13.59
N LEU A 329 7.08 -31.97 -12.34
CA LEU A 329 7.36 -31.18 -11.15
C LEU A 329 8.81 -30.68 -11.15
N ALA A 330 9.78 -31.53 -11.49
CA ALA A 330 11.19 -31.12 -11.56
C ALA A 330 11.44 -30.01 -12.58
N LYS A 331 10.77 -30.06 -13.74
CA LYS A 331 10.86 -29.02 -14.78
C LYS A 331 10.16 -27.74 -14.35
N ILE A 332 8.95 -27.84 -13.79
CA ILE A 332 8.19 -26.70 -13.27
C ILE A 332 8.98 -26.02 -12.14
N ASN A 333 9.54 -26.78 -11.21
CA ASN A 333 10.43 -26.27 -10.16
C ASN A 333 11.61 -25.49 -10.76
N THR A 334 12.26 -26.03 -11.79
CA THR A 334 13.38 -25.36 -12.47
C THR A 334 12.94 -24.03 -13.10
N ILE A 335 11.78 -24.00 -13.75
CA ILE A 335 11.22 -22.80 -14.38
C ILE A 335 10.89 -21.76 -13.31
N LEU A 336 10.17 -22.14 -12.25
CA LEU A 336 9.73 -21.21 -11.23
C LEU A 336 10.91 -20.62 -10.45
N LEU A 337 11.91 -21.42 -10.10
CA LEU A 337 13.13 -20.90 -9.45
C LEU A 337 13.92 -19.95 -10.35
N ALA A 338 13.89 -20.15 -11.67
CA ALA A 338 14.56 -19.25 -12.62
C ALA A 338 13.78 -17.94 -12.83
N ASN A 339 12.46 -18.02 -12.93
CA ASN A 339 11.62 -16.86 -13.26
C ASN A 339 11.22 -16.05 -12.02
N PHE A 340 11.16 -16.68 -10.86
CA PHE A 340 10.80 -16.08 -9.57
C PHE A 340 11.89 -16.37 -8.53
N PRO A 341 13.14 -15.90 -8.73
CA PRO A 341 14.28 -16.23 -7.87
C PRO A 341 14.16 -15.66 -6.45
N ASN A 342 13.26 -14.70 -6.24
CA ASN A 342 13.03 -14.02 -4.95
C ASN A 342 11.74 -14.49 -4.26
N SER A 343 11.12 -15.59 -4.72
CA SER A 343 9.94 -16.14 -4.04
C SER A 343 10.27 -16.54 -2.60
N GLU A 344 9.40 -16.15 -1.67
CA GLU A 344 9.52 -16.46 -0.26
C GLU A 344 9.06 -17.89 0.05
N GLU A 345 9.59 -18.48 1.12
CA GLU A 345 9.15 -19.79 1.63
C GLU A 345 7.62 -19.79 1.84
N GLY A 346 6.94 -20.84 1.37
CA GLY A 346 5.48 -20.95 1.40
C GLY A 346 4.77 -20.30 0.20
N GLN A 347 5.48 -19.64 -0.73
CA GLN A 347 4.87 -19.09 -1.94
C GLN A 347 4.21 -20.20 -2.77
N LYS A 348 2.92 -20.03 -3.05
CA LYS A 348 2.11 -20.96 -3.85
C LYS A 348 2.04 -20.53 -5.31
N PHE A 349 2.04 -21.49 -6.23
CA PHE A 349 1.77 -21.28 -7.64
C PHE A 349 0.71 -22.26 -8.15
N SER A 350 -0.17 -21.78 -9.01
CA SER A 350 -1.02 -22.61 -9.88
C SER A 350 -0.48 -22.50 -11.30
N VAL A 351 0.28 -23.50 -11.74
CA VAL A 351 1.00 -23.48 -13.01
C VAL A 351 0.16 -24.13 -14.09
N THR A 352 -0.24 -23.36 -15.10
CA THR A 352 -0.93 -23.85 -16.30
C THR A 352 0.09 -24.19 -17.38
N TYR A 353 0.06 -25.42 -17.90
CA TYR A 353 1.02 -25.91 -18.90
C TYR A 353 0.38 -26.84 -19.92
N SER A 354 0.80 -26.70 -21.17
CA SER A 354 0.48 -27.62 -22.27
C SER A 354 1.19 -28.97 -22.14
N VAL A 355 0.46 -30.04 -22.44
CA VAL A 355 0.95 -31.41 -22.52
C VAL A 355 0.54 -32.08 -23.83
N TYR A 356 1.23 -33.17 -24.17
CA TYR A 356 0.87 -34.07 -25.26
C TYR A 356 0.70 -35.50 -24.77
N SER A 357 -0.55 -35.97 -24.69
CA SER A 357 -0.93 -37.33 -24.28
C SER A 357 -1.15 -38.29 -25.46
N GLY A 358 -0.99 -37.78 -26.69
CA GLY A 358 -1.62 -38.32 -27.91
C GLY A 358 -2.59 -37.31 -28.54
N SER A 359 -3.03 -36.34 -27.74
CA SER A 359 -3.68 -35.09 -28.12
C SER A 359 -3.03 -33.91 -27.38
N ASN A 360 -3.22 -32.69 -27.89
CA ASN A 360 -2.82 -31.47 -27.18
C ASN A 360 -3.83 -31.21 -26.06
N GLU A 361 -3.34 -31.04 -24.84
CA GLU A 361 -4.14 -30.75 -23.65
C GLU A 361 -3.46 -29.66 -22.82
N VAL A 362 -4.21 -29.03 -21.93
CA VAL A 362 -3.71 -28.04 -20.97
C VAL A 362 -4.01 -28.56 -19.57
N TRP A 363 -2.96 -28.73 -18.77
CA TRP A 363 -3.03 -29.22 -17.40
C TRP A 363 -2.59 -28.13 -16.42
N ILE A 364 -2.99 -28.29 -15.17
CA ILE A 364 -2.61 -27.40 -14.06
C ILE A 364 -1.84 -28.20 -13.02
N MET A 365 -0.81 -27.61 -12.41
CA MET A 365 -0.08 -28.15 -11.27
C MET A 365 0.03 -27.10 -10.19
N ASN A 366 -0.50 -27.41 -9.01
CA ASN A 366 -0.41 -26.56 -7.84
C ASN A 366 0.83 -26.95 -7.04
N VAL A 367 1.72 -25.98 -6.79
CA VAL A 367 2.98 -26.19 -6.07
C VAL A 367 3.20 -25.14 -5.00
N ILE A 368 3.99 -25.46 -3.98
CA ILE A 368 4.39 -24.55 -2.90
C ILE A 368 5.91 -24.63 -2.70
N LEU A 369 6.54 -23.48 -2.46
CA LEU A 369 7.98 -23.42 -2.18
C LEU A 369 8.24 -23.90 -0.74
N GLU A 370 8.91 -25.05 -0.59
CA GLU A 370 9.31 -25.61 0.69
C GLU A 370 10.79 -26.03 0.68
N GLY A 371 11.56 -25.53 1.64
CA GLY A 371 12.98 -25.85 1.77
C GLY A 371 13.81 -25.49 0.52
N GLY A 372 13.41 -24.44 -0.21
CA GLY A 372 14.07 -23.99 -1.43
C GLY A 372 13.73 -24.79 -2.70
N ALA A 373 12.71 -25.65 -2.67
CA ALA A 373 12.19 -26.32 -3.87
C ALA A 373 10.66 -26.31 -3.90
N TYR A 374 10.08 -26.22 -5.09
CA TYR A 374 8.64 -26.34 -5.28
C TYR A 374 8.22 -27.81 -5.17
N VAL A 375 7.32 -28.10 -4.22
CA VAL A 375 6.68 -29.40 -4.01
C VAL A 375 5.19 -29.31 -4.34
N LEU A 376 4.53 -30.45 -4.58
CA LEU A 376 3.08 -30.47 -4.81
C LEU A 376 2.34 -30.06 -3.54
N GLN A 377 1.29 -29.24 -3.70
CA GLN A 377 0.40 -28.83 -2.61
C GLN A 377 -0.47 -29.98 -2.10
#